data_AF-A0A7S2XY48-F1
#
_entry.id   AF-A0A7S2XY48-F1
#
_cell.length_a   1.000
_cell.length_b   1.000
_cell.length_c   1.000
_cell.angle_alpha   90.00
_cell.angle_beta   90.00
_cell.angle_gamma   90.00
#
_symmetry.space_group_name_H-M   'P 1'
#
loop_
_entity.id
_entity.type
_entity.pdbx_description
1 polymer ?
#
loop_
_entity_poly.entity_id
_entity_poly.type
_entity_poly.pdbx_seq_one_letter_code
_entity_poly.pdbx_strand_id
1 'polypeptide(L)'
;ASKLSKTSHGAYAPSVPEGWVQSFRYDGIYKVAKYGPGIGKAGFRVYRYLLLRDDKEPAPWSSEGQKKGPHLMSHAGKNMKANKAGKGEDSKENAGATANKQAAQEPPAKKAKVMTAEEKEADEQLRGRIASDRANQKIWGGILGGASKKAPVSDQREVLDTIVKEFQCVVCMDLAQEPVTTPCGHNTCRSCFRRGMKIEANCAFCRAAIPEDFAGSAPVNAPLWQVLRELFPSLTS
;
A
#
# COMPACT_ATOMS: atom_id res chain seq x y z
N ALA A 1 25.49 25.24 -5.66
CA ALA A 1 25.33 24.90 -4.24
C ALA A 1 23.84 24.76 -3.91
N SER A 2 23.26 23.56 -4.11
CA SER A 2 21.85 23.30 -3.80
C SER A 2 21.74 22.71 -2.39
N LYS A 3 20.94 23.37 -1.55
CA LYS A 3 20.63 22.95 -0.19
C LYS A 3 19.79 21.67 -0.27
N LEU A 4 20.39 20.52 0.06
CA LEU A 4 19.66 19.29 0.36
C LEU A 4 18.65 19.59 1.48
N SER A 5 17.37 19.37 1.19
CA SER A 5 16.29 19.56 2.16
C SER A 5 16.55 18.68 3.37
N LYS A 6 16.77 19.32 4.53
CA LYS A 6 16.89 18.66 5.83
C LYS A 6 15.71 17.69 5.98
N THR A 7 16.01 16.40 5.96
CA THR A 7 15.07 15.37 6.42
C THR A 7 14.69 15.77 7.84
N SER A 8 13.40 16.01 8.08
CA SER A 8 12.90 16.31 9.42
C SER A 8 13.03 15.04 10.26
N HIS A 9 14.23 14.83 10.82
CA HIS A 9 14.43 13.88 11.89
C HIS A 9 13.54 14.36 13.03
N GLY A 10 12.64 13.49 13.50
CA GLY A 10 11.91 13.77 14.73
C GLY A 10 12.92 14.03 15.84
N ALA A 11 12.68 15.03 16.69
CA ALA A 11 13.59 15.44 17.76
C ALA A 11 13.97 14.31 18.74
N TYR A 12 13.33 13.16 18.62
CA TYR A 12 13.49 11.98 19.47
C TYR A 12 14.41 10.91 18.87
N ALA A 13 14.72 10.98 17.58
CA ALA A 13 15.66 10.06 16.93
C ALA A 13 17.09 10.57 17.11
N PRO A 14 18.05 9.72 17.53
CA PRO A 14 19.44 10.15 17.68
C PRO A 14 20.02 10.57 16.33
N SER A 15 20.87 11.61 16.35
CA SER A 15 21.67 11.99 15.18
C SER A 15 22.65 10.87 14.86
N VAL A 16 22.53 10.26 13.70
CA VAL A 16 23.51 9.27 13.23
C VAL A 16 24.75 10.00 12.69
N PRO A 17 25.98 9.54 13.03
CA PRO A 17 27.20 10.06 12.42
C PRO A 17 27.17 9.92 10.90
N GLU A 18 27.79 10.87 10.20
CA GLU A 18 27.89 10.88 8.75
C GLU A 18 28.57 9.58 8.26
N GLY A 19 27.88 8.81 7.42
CA GLY A 19 28.37 7.52 6.91
C GLY A 19 27.88 6.26 7.63
N TRP A 20 27.13 6.36 8.74
CA TRP A 20 26.54 5.21 9.42
C TRP A 20 25.04 5.04 9.11
N VAL A 21 24.63 3.82 8.76
CA VAL A 21 23.21 3.44 8.50
C VAL A 21 22.72 2.48 9.58
N GLN A 22 22.89 2.82 10.87
CA GLN A 22 22.30 1.96 11.90
C GLN A 22 20.82 2.30 12.07
N SER A 23 19.99 1.67 11.25
CA SER A 23 18.53 1.80 11.32
C SER A 23 18.00 0.91 12.45
N PHE A 24 17.67 1.53 13.58
CA PHE A 24 16.89 0.86 14.61
C PHE A 24 15.41 0.97 14.24
N ARG A 25 14.81 -0.14 13.78
CA ARG A 25 13.34 -0.25 13.71
C ARG A 25 12.82 -0.55 15.12
N TYR A 26 12.20 0.44 15.74
CA TYR A 26 11.60 0.30 17.06
C TYR A 26 10.08 0.17 16.95
N ASP A 27 9.56 -1.00 17.31
CA ASP A 27 8.13 -1.37 17.21
C ASP A 27 7.41 -1.21 18.55
N GLY A 28 7.60 -0.05 19.18
CA GLY A 28 7.00 0.24 20.49
C GLY A 28 5.49 0.42 20.44
N ILE A 29 4.84 0.27 21.61
CA ILE A 29 3.42 0.59 21.76
C ILE A 29 3.25 2.11 21.82
N TYR A 30 2.35 2.63 20.97
CA TYR A 30 1.98 4.05 20.95
C TYR A 30 0.49 4.21 21.29
N LYS A 31 0.16 5.29 22.01
CA LYS A 31 -1.20 5.76 22.22
C LYS A 31 -1.43 7.06 21.46
N VAL A 32 -2.65 7.25 20.94
CA VAL A 32 -3.07 8.54 20.38
C VAL A 32 -3.33 9.50 21.54
N ALA A 33 -2.45 10.47 21.73
CA ALA A 33 -2.58 11.51 22.76
C ALA A 33 -3.54 12.63 22.33
N LYS A 34 -3.58 12.94 21.03
CA LYS A 34 -4.48 13.96 20.46
C LYS A 34 -4.75 13.64 18.99
N TYR A 35 -5.95 13.94 18.51
CA TYR A 35 -6.24 13.90 17.09
C TYR A 35 -7.16 15.06 16.68
N GLY A 36 -7.14 15.42 15.40
CA GLY A 36 -8.02 16.47 14.87
C GLY A 36 -7.92 16.63 13.35
N PRO A 37 -8.92 17.29 12.73
CA PRO A 37 -8.93 17.55 11.30
C PRO A 37 -7.94 18.65 10.90
N GLY A 38 -7.45 18.59 9.67
CA GLY A 38 -6.63 19.61 9.03
C GLY A 38 -6.63 19.47 7.52
N ILE A 39 -5.92 20.36 6.83
CA ILE A 39 -5.70 20.28 5.39
C ILE A 39 -4.28 19.74 5.14
N GLY A 40 -4.17 18.73 4.28
CA GLY A 40 -2.92 18.12 3.87
C GLY A 40 -2.17 19.01 2.87
N LYS A 41 -0.88 18.71 2.61
CA LYS A 41 -0.08 19.48 1.64
C LYS A 41 -0.67 19.45 0.22
N ALA A 42 -1.47 18.43 -0.10
CA ALA A 42 -2.19 18.28 -1.37
C ALA A 42 -3.62 18.86 -1.35
N GLY A 43 -4.01 19.63 -0.32
CA GLY A 43 -5.32 20.31 -0.26
C GLY A 43 -6.50 19.47 0.25
N PHE A 44 -6.33 18.16 0.45
CA PHE A 44 -7.39 17.29 0.99
C PHE A 44 -7.55 17.39 2.51
N ARG A 45 -8.76 17.10 3.02
CA ARG A 45 -9.00 16.96 4.46
C ARG A 45 -8.26 15.73 4.99
N VAL A 46 -7.41 15.93 6.00
CA VAL A 46 -6.63 14.88 6.67
C VAL A 46 -6.87 14.95 8.18
N TYR A 47 -6.84 13.81 8.86
CA TYR A 47 -6.78 13.77 10.33
C TYR A 47 -5.32 13.63 10.77
N ARG A 48 -4.87 14.52 11.66
CA ARG A 48 -3.55 14.47 12.26
C ARG A 48 -3.64 13.82 13.63
N TYR A 49 -2.72 12.92 13.93
CA TYR A 49 -2.63 12.21 15.19
C TYR A 49 -1.30 12.56 15.86
N LEU A 50 -1.34 12.90 17.14
CA LEU A 50 -0.17 12.97 18.01
C LEU A 50 -0.06 11.62 18.71
N LEU A 51 0.97 10.86 18.35
CA LEU A 51 1.27 9.58 18.97
C LEU A 51 2.27 9.80 20.11
N LEU A 52 1.95 9.28 21.29
CA LEU A 52 2.85 9.25 22.45
C LEU A 52 3.24 7.81 22.74
N ARG A 53 4.49 7.60 23.12
CA ARG A 53 5.00 6.28 23.51
C ARG A 53 4.34 5.84 24.81
N ASP A 54 3.84 4.61 24.81
CA ASP A 54 3.16 3.97 25.93
C ASP A 54 3.76 2.56 26.16
N ASP A 55 5.08 2.51 26.22
CA ASP A 55 5.84 1.30 26.48
C ASP A 55 6.61 1.47 27.79
N LYS A 56 6.60 0.43 28.62
CA LYS A 56 7.40 0.37 29.86
C LYS A 56 8.88 0.09 29.54
N GLU A 57 9.18 -0.45 28.37
CA GLU A 57 10.54 -0.72 27.93
C GLU A 57 11.26 0.59 27.56
N PRO A 58 12.50 0.82 28.00
CA PRO A 58 13.26 2.00 27.61
C PRO A 58 13.63 1.95 26.12
N ALA A 59 13.80 3.12 25.47
CA ALA A 59 14.08 3.13 24.03
C ALA A 59 15.45 2.51 23.76
N PRO A 60 15.67 1.76 22.65
CA PRO A 60 16.95 1.13 22.37
C PRO A 60 18.14 2.11 22.36
N TRP A 61 17.90 3.37 21.98
CA TRP A 61 18.91 4.44 21.97
C TRP A 61 19.00 5.23 23.28
N SER A 62 18.13 4.99 24.25
CA SER A 62 18.25 5.60 25.59
C SER A 62 19.39 4.93 26.38
N SER A 63 19.94 5.64 27.36
CA SER A 63 20.99 5.12 28.25
C SER A 63 20.54 3.85 29.00
N GLU A 64 19.25 3.73 29.32
CA GLU A 64 18.65 2.54 29.94
C GLU A 64 18.49 1.39 28.93
N GLY A 65 18.11 1.69 27.69
CA GLY A 65 17.98 0.68 26.63
C GLY A 65 19.32 0.11 26.18
N GLN A 66 20.36 0.94 26.10
CA GLN A 66 21.73 0.50 25.77
C GLN A 66 22.28 -0.51 26.79
N LYS A 67 21.91 -0.39 28.07
CA LYS A 67 22.31 -1.33 29.14
C LYS A 67 21.64 -2.70 29.02
N LYS A 68 20.46 -2.77 28.38
CA LYS A 68 19.72 -4.03 28.20
C LYS A 68 20.20 -4.86 27.00
N GLY A 69 21.09 -4.30 26.17
CA GLY A 69 21.60 -4.93 24.95
C GLY A 69 20.60 -4.80 23.79
N PRO A 70 21.06 -4.98 22.53
CA PRO A 70 20.19 -4.83 21.37
C PRO A 70 19.18 -5.99 21.31
N HIS A 71 17.90 -5.68 21.56
CA HIS A 71 16.81 -6.58 21.20
C HIS A 71 16.58 -6.49 19.69
N LEU A 72 17.50 -7.07 18.91
CA LEU A 72 17.31 -7.21 17.47
C LEU A 72 16.20 -8.24 17.25
N MET A 73 14.99 -7.78 16.92
CA MET A 73 13.98 -8.67 16.35
C MET A 73 14.54 -9.20 15.03
N SER A 74 15.21 -10.36 15.08
CA SER A 74 15.49 -11.14 13.89
C SER A 74 14.15 -11.65 13.38
N HIS A 75 13.64 -11.04 12.30
CA HIS A 75 12.63 -11.71 11.49
C HIS A 75 13.31 -12.83 10.69
N ALA A 76 13.88 -13.80 11.40
CA ALA A 76 14.18 -15.11 10.85
C ALA A 76 12.85 -15.87 10.79
N GLY A 77 12.38 -16.11 9.57
CA GLY A 77 11.09 -16.73 9.30
C GLY A 77 10.85 -17.97 10.17
N LYS A 78 9.80 -17.93 10.98
CA LYS A 78 9.24 -19.12 11.62
C LYS A 78 7.78 -19.23 11.25
N ASN A 79 7.53 -20.32 10.54
CA ASN A 79 6.27 -20.78 9.99
C ASN A 79 5.11 -20.71 10.99
N MET A 80 3.94 -20.37 10.45
CA MET A 80 2.65 -20.66 11.05
C MET A 80 2.60 -22.10 11.56
N LYS A 81 2.26 -22.28 12.83
CA LYS A 81 1.57 -23.50 13.28
C LYS A 81 0.32 -23.10 14.02
N ALA A 82 -0.81 -23.46 13.41
CA ALA A 82 -2.13 -23.38 13.97
C ALA A 82 -2.32 -24.42 15.10
N ASN A 83 -3.23 -24.06 16.00
CA ASN A 83 -3.99 -24.88 16.96
C ASN A 83 -3.25 -25.56 18.12
N LYS A 84 -3.65 -25.24 19.37
CA LYS A 84 -4.73 -25.97 20.06
C LYS A 84 -5.22 -25.28 21.36
N ALA A 85 -6.55 -25.26 21.45
CA ALA A 85 -7.50 -25.22 22.58
C ALA A 85 -7.05 -25.16 24.07
N GLY A 86 -7.86 -24.39 24.83
CA GLY A 86 -8.15 -24.53 26.28
C GLY A 86 -9.00 -23.32 26.72
N LYS A 87 -10.34 -23.34 26.66
CA LYS A 87 -11.37 -23.86 27.59
C LYS A 87 -11.42 -23.18 28.98
N GLY A 88 -12.59 -22.62 29.27
CA GLY A 88 -13.10 -22.19 30.59
C GLY A 88 -13.21 -20.66 30.71
N GLU A 89 -14.32 -20.03 31.12
CA GLU A 89 -15.65 -20.48 31.51
C GLU A 89 -16.53 -19.22 31.69
N ASP A 90 -17.84 -19.44 31.84
CA ASP A 90 -18.95 -18.49 31.81
C ASP A 90 -18.89 -17.28 32.77
N SER A 91 -19.46 -16.17 32.32
CA SER A 91 -20.42 -15.42 33.14
C SER A 91 -21.49 -14.76 32.26
N LYS A 92 -22.70 -15.29 32.38
CA LYS A 92 -23.95 -14.66 31.95
C LYS A 92 -24.22 -13.48 32.87
N GLU A 93 -24.48 -12.30 32.30
CA GLU A 93 -25.56 -11.45 32.78
C GLU A 93 -26.34 -10.90 31.60
N ASN A 94 -27.66 -10.98 31.77
CA ASN A 94 -28.69 -10.78 30.78
C ASN A 94 -29.43 -9.50 31.19
N ALA A 95 -29.47 -8.48 30.34
CA ALA A 95 -30.40 -7.37 30.50
C ALA A 95 -30.81 -6.90 29.10
N GLY A 96 -32.04 -7.25 28.75
CA GLY A 96 -32.62 -6.96 27.45
C GLY A 96 -32.85 -5.47 27.20
N ALA A 97 -32.83 -5.11 25.93
CA ALA A 97 -33.59 -3.98 25.42
C ALA A 97 -33.86 -4.22 23.93
N THR A 98 -35.11 -4.60 23.65
CA THR A 98 -35.92 -4.17 22.51
C THR A 98 -35.28 -4.12 21.12
N ALA A 99 -35.79 -5.01 20.27
CA ALA A 99 -35.75 -4.92 18.82
C ALA A 99 -36.04 -3.51 18.31
N ASN A 100 -35.16 -3.00 17.45
CA ASN A 100 -35.55 -2.02 16.45
C ASN A 100 -35.05 -2.49 15.08
N LYS A 101 -35.91 -3.28 14.41
CA LYS A 101 -35.81 -3.54 12.97
C LYS A 101 -36.14 -2.22 12.27
N GLN A 102 -35.13 -1.40 12.03
CA GLN A 102 -35.26 -0.38 11.00
C GLN A 102 -34.98 -1.06 9.66
N ALA A 103 -36.06 -1.25 8.92
CA ALA A 103 -36.06 -1.65 7.53
C ALA A 103 -35.09 -0.74 6.75
N ALA A 104 -33.97 -1.31 6.31
CA ALA A 104 -33.19 -0.70 5.26
C ALA A 104 -34.08 -0.66 4.03
N GLN A 105 -34.57 0.53 3.68
CA GLN A 105 -35.20 0.74 2.38
C GLN A 105 -34.16 0.34 1.33
N GLU A 106 -34.50 -0.68 0.54
CA GLU A 106 -33.71 -1.04 -0.63
C GLU A 106 -33.54 0.21 -1.51
N PRO A 107 -32.32 0.55 -1.94
CA PRO A 107 -32.14 1.60 -2.93
C PRO A 107 -32.98 1.24 -4.17
N PRO A 108 -33.65 2.21 -4.80
CA PRO A 108 -34.46 1.93 -5.97
C PRO A 108 -33.55 1.28 -7.01
N ALA A 109 -33.96 0.11 -7.51
CA ALA A 109 -33.26 -0.63 -8.55
C ALA A 109 -32.94 0.33 -9.70
N LYS A 110 -31.67 0.75 -9.79
CA LYS A 110 -31.21 1.60 -10.88
C LYS A 110 -31.43 0.81 -12.15
N LYS A 111 -32.34 1.29 -13.01
CA LYS A 111 -32.45 0.79 -14.39
C LYS A 111 -31.03 0.80 -14.97
N ALA A 112 -30.57 -0.35 -15.47
CA ALA A 112 -29.24 -0.48 -16.04
C ALA A 112 -29.08 0.58 -17.14
N LYS A 113 -28.21 1.56 -16.94
CA LYS A 113 -27.86 2.54 -17.97
C LYS A 113 -27.23 1.75 -19.12
N VAL A 114 -27.85 1.78 -20.30
CA VAL A 114 -27.28 1.19 -21.50
C VAL A 114 -26.10 2.05 -21.92
N MET A 115 -24.91 1.44 -22.08
CA MET A 115 -23.71 2.15 -22.54
C MET A 115 -23.93 2.76 -23.92
N THR A 116 -23.48 4.01 -24.12
CA THR A 116 -23.45 4.64 -25.45
C THR A 116 -22.44 3.94 -26.37
N ALA A 117 -22.49 4.22 -27.67
CA ALA A 117 -21.52 3.65 -28.62
C ALA A 117 -20.09 4.12 -28.30
N GLU A 118 -19.95 5.39 -27.93
CA GLU A 118 -18.68 6.02 -27.54
C GLU A 118 -18.14 5.43 -26.24
N GLU A 119 -18.99 5.23 -25.22
CA GLU A 119 -18.61 4.58 -23.96
C GLU A 119 -18.13 3.13 -24.19
N LYS A 120 -18.75 2.41 -25.15
CA LYS A 120 -18.33 1.05 -25.52
C LYS A 120 -17.00 1.03 -26.25
N GLU A 121 -16.81 1.93 -27.21
CA GLU A 121 -15.56 2.03 -27.97
C GLU A 121 -14.39 2.38 -27.04
N ALA A 122 -14.60 3.34 -26.12
CA ALA A 122 -13.59 3.67 -25.11
C ALA A 122 -13.27 2.50 -24.18
N ASP A 123 -14.28 1.77 -23.69
CA ASP A 123 -14.07 0.59 -22.84
C ASP A 123 -13.32 -0.53 -23.59
N GLU A 124 -13.65 -0.78 -24.85
CA GLU A 124 -12.96 -1.75 -25.70
C GLU A 124 -11.50 -1.35 -25.93
N GLN A 125 -11.24 -0.06 -26.19
CA GLN A 125 -9.88 0.46 -26.33
C GLN A 125 -9.08 0.28 -25.04
N LEU A 126 -9.66 0.61 -23.88
CA LEU A 126 -9.02 0.43 -22.58
C LEU A 126 -8.72 -1.06 -22.31
N ARG A 127 -9.67 -1.96 -22.58
CA ARG A 127 -9.47 -3.41 -22.46
C ARG A 127 -8.38 -3.92 -23.39
N GLY A 128 -8.29 -3.37 -24.61
CA GLY A 128 -7.20 -3.65 -25.53
C GLY A 128 -5.83 -3.27 -24.96
N ARG A 129 -5.73 -2.10 -24.30
CA ARG A 129 -4.50 -1.69 -23.61
C ARG A 129 -4.17 -2.60 -22.43
N ILE A 130 -5.16 -2.98 -21.63
CA ILE A 130 -4.99 -3.94 -20.54
C ILE A 130 -4.47 -5.29 -21.07
N ALA A 131 -5.04 -5.79 -22.17
CA ALA A 131 -4.62 -7.04 -22.78
C ALA A 131 -3.18 -6.99 -23.34
N SER A 132 -2.70 -5.80 -23.72
CA SER A 132 -1.32 -5.61 -24.19
C SER A 132 -0.27 -5.70 -23.07
N ASP A 133 -0.67 -5.56 -21.80
CA ASP A 133 0.20 -5.75 -20.64
C ASP A 133 0.45 -7.24 -20.35
N ARG A 134 1.34 -7.85 -21.16
CA ARG A 134 1.67 -9.27 -21.08
C ARG A 134 2.27 -9.67 -19.73
N ALA A 135 3.03 -8.78 -19.09
CA ALA A 135 3.73 -9.07 -17.84
C ALA A 135 2.76 -9.23 -16.65
N ASN A 136 1.61 -8.55 -16.69
CA ASN A 136 0.62 -8.60 -15.61
C ASN A 136 -0.68 -9.33 -15.98
N GLN A 137 -0.70 -10.16 -17.03
CA GLN A 137 -1.92 -10.87 -17.46
C GLN A 137 -2.62 -11.63 -16.34
N LYS A 138 -1.86 -12.24 -15.42
CA LYS A 138 -2.43 -12.95 -14.27
C LYS A 138 -3.15 -12.02 -13.29
N ILE A 139 -2.54 -10.85 -13.01
CA ILE A 139 -3.14 -9.82 -12.15
C ILE A 139 -4.39 -9.27 -12.82
N TRP A 140 -4.29 -8.90 -14.11
CA TRP A 140 -5.42 -8.40 -14.89
C TRP A 140 -6.57 -9.40 -15.01
N GLY A 141 -6.28 -10.69 -15.18
CA GLY A 141 -7.30 -11.74 -15.19
C GLY A 141 -8.07 -11.84 -13.88
N GLY A 142 -7.38 -11.68 -12.74
CA GLY A 142 -8.02 -11.62 -11.42
C GLY A 142 -8.91 -10.38 -11.25
N ILE A 143 -8.40 -9.21 -11.66
CA ILE A 143 -9.13 -7.94 -11.59
C ILE A 143 -10.39 -7.96 -12.48
N LEU A 144 -10.21 -8.29 -13.77
CA LEU A 144 -11.29 -8.29 -14.75
C LEU A 144 -12.27 -9.45 -14.57
N GLY A 145 -11.87 -10.52 -13.88
CA GLY A 145 -12.79 -11.60 -13.48
C GLY A 145 -13.93 -11.11 -12.58
N GLY A 146 -13.70 -10.04 -11.81
CA GLY A 146 -14.73 -9.36 -11.01
C GLY A 146 -15.51 -8.28 -11.77
N ALA A 147 -15.11 -7.93 -13.00
CA ALA A 147 -15.71 -6.83 -13.74
C ALA A 147 -17.03 -7.24 -14.40
N SER A 148 -18.05 -6.38 -14.27
CA SER A 148 -19.31 -6.49 -15.00
C SER A 148 -19.09 -6.23 -16.49
N LYS A 149 -19.74 -7.03 -17.34
CA LYS A 149 -19.80 -6.80 -18.80
C LYS A 149 -20.84 -5.75 -19.21
N LYS A 150 -21.64 -5.26 -18.25
CA LYS A 150 -22.75 -4.33 -18.53
C LYS A 150 -22.39 -2.86 -18.32
N ALA A 151 -21.17 -2.58 -17.86
CA ALA A 151 -20.68 -1.22 -17.59
C ALA A 151 -19.21 -1.10 -18.01
N PRO A 152 -18.73 0.10 -18.34
CA PRO A 152 -17.31 0.35 -18.58
C PRO A 152 -16.47 0.03 -17.34
N VAL A 153 -15.22 -0.40 -17.52
CA VAL A 153 -14.26 -0.62 -16.41
C VAL A 153 -14.03 0.68 -15.62
N SER A 154 -14.00 1.83 -16.29
CA SER A 154 -13.85 3.16 -15.69
C SER A 154 -14.92 3.52 -14.67
N ASP A 155 -16.09 2.87 -14.74
CA ASP A 155 -17.25 3.22 -13.92
C ASP A 155 -17.45 2.22 -12.77
N GLN A 156 -16.63 1.17 -12.71
CA GLN A 156 -16.76 0.08 -11.75
C GLN A 156 -15.88 0.33 -10.54
N ARG A 157 -16.45 0.96 -9.50
CA ARG A 157 -15.70 1.39 -8.31
C ARG A 157 -14.87 0.27 -7.66
N GLU A 158 -15.46 -0.90 -7.47
CA GLU A 158 -14.80 -2.06 -6.85
C GLU A 158 -13.61 -2.56 -7.69
N VAL A 159 -13.75 -2.53 -9.01
CA VAL A 159 -12.67 -2.89 -9.94
C VAL A 159 -11.55 -1.85 -9.85
N LEU A 160 -11.88 -0.55 -9.86
CA LEU A 160 -10.90 0.52 -9.71
C LEU A 160 -10.13 0.44 -8.38
N ASP A 161 -10.83 0.19 -7.27
CA ASP A 161 -10.21 0.02 -5.96
C ASP A 161 -9.27 -1.19 -5.94
N THR A 162 -9.64 -2.27 -6.63
CA THR A 162 -8.77 -3.45 -6.80
C THR A 162 -7.55 -3.13 -7.65
N ILE A 163 -7.68 -2.36 -8.74
CA ILE A 163 -6.55 -1.91 -9.57
C ILE A 163 -5.57 -1.09 -8.73
N VAL A 164 -6.07 -0.14 -7.93
CA VAL A 164 -5.23 0.68 -7.04
C VAL A 164 -4.45 -0.18 -6.06
N LYS A 165 -5.11 -1.19 -5.49
CA LYS A 165 -4.50 -2.12 -4.53
C LYS A 165 -3.42 -3.01 -5.17
N GLU A 166 -3.73 -3.65 -6.30
CA GLU A 166 -2.82 -4.61 -6.95
C GLU A 166 -1.60 -3.92 -7.57
N PHE A 167 -1.72 -2.66 -7.99
CA PHE A 167 -0.63 -1.88 -8.57
C PHE A 167 -0.08 -0.79 -7.63
N GLN A 168 -0.33 -0.91 -6.32
CA GLN A 168 0.32 -0.08 -5.31
C GLN A 168 1.81 -0.43 -5.21
N CYS A 169 2.67 0.59 -5.26
CA CYS A 169 4.10 0.38 -5.07
C CYS A 169 4.42 0.13 -3.60
N VAL A 170 5.02 -1.02 -3.28
CA VAL A 170 5.40 -1.37 -1.89
C VAL A 170 6.49 -0.50 -1.27
N VAL A 171 7.13 0.37 -2.04
CA VAL A 171 8.19 1.26 -1.55
C VAL A 171 7.62 2.60 -1.07
N CYS A 172 6.76 3.24 -1.88
CA CYS A 172 6.16 4.53 -1.54
C CYS A 172 4.71 4.43 -1.04
N MET A 173 4.08 3.27 -1.14
CA MET A 173 2.68 2.99 -0.78
C MET A 173 1.63 3.77 -1.58
N ASP A 174 2.03 4.35 -2.71
CA ASP A 174 1.13 5.03 -3.66
C ASP A 174 0.95 4.16 -4.93
N LEU A 175 -0.04 4.52 -5.75
CA LEU A 175 -0.21 3.92 -7.08
C LEU A 175 1.09 4.04 -7.89
N ALA A 176 1.53 2.95 -8.51
CA ALA A 176 2.82 2.91 -9.18
C ALA A 176 2.90 3.94 -10.34
N GLN A 177 3.86 4.86 -10.24
CA GLN A 177 4.18 5.84 -11.28
C GLN A 177 5.34 5.35 -12.15
N GLU A 178 5.16 5.41 -13.47
CA GLU A 178 6.08 4.78 -14.43
C GLU A 178 6.48 3.37 -13.97
N PRO A 179 5.52 2.43 -13.84
CA PRO A 179 5.77 1.15 -13.21
C PRO A 179 6.85 0.34 -13.94
N VAL A 180 7.77 -0.24 -13.18
CA VAL A 180 8.70 -1.29 -13.62
C VAL A 180 8.12 -2.62 -13.16
N THR A 181 7.79 -3.50 -14.10
CA THR A 181 7.42 -4.89 -13.80
C THR A 181 8.67 -5.74 -13.82
N THR A 182 9.11 -6.14 -12.63
CA THR A 182 10.31 -6.97 -12.45
C THR A 182 10.17 -8.35 -13.11
N PRO A 183 11.27 -9.07 -13.43
CA PRO A 183 11.20 -10.42 -14.00
C PRO A 183 10.44 -11.42 -13.12
N CYS A 184 10.38 -11.18 -11.81
CA CYS A 184 9.60 -11.98 -10.88
C CYS A 184 8.09 -11.62 -10.83
N GLY A 185 7.64 -10.66 -11.65
CA GLY A 185 6.23 -10.29 -11.81
C GLY A 185 5.71 -9.20 -10.86
N HIS A 186 6.55 -8.59 -10.02
CA HIS A 186 6.13 -7.52 -9.11
C HIS A 186 6.35 -6.13 -9.71
N ASN A 187 5.48 -5.18 -9.32
CA ASN A 187 5.42 -3.83 -9.85
C ASN A 187 5.90 -2.80 -8.81
N THR A 188 6.76 -1.87 -9.21
CA THR A 188 7.18 -0.72 -8.39
C THR A 188 7.37 0.53 -9.25
N CYS A 189 7.32 1.72 -8.67
CA CYS A 189 7.65 2.95 -9.43
C CYS A 189 9.07 2.88 -9.96
N ARG A 190 9.36 3.38 -11.17
CA ARG A 190 10.73 3.42 -11.71
C ARG A 190 11.72 4.11 -10.79
N SER A 191 11.31 5.21 -10.17
CA SER A 191 12.14 5.97 -9.22
C SER A 191 12.45 5.15 -7.95
N CYS A 192 11.47 4.40 -7.45
CA CYS A 192 11.62 3.52 -6.30
C CYS A 192 12.51 2.31 -6.62
N PHE A 193 12.29 1.68 -7.77
CA PHE A 193 13.10 0.58 -8.28
C PHE A 193 14.57 0.99 -8.39
N ARG A 194 14.87 2.10 -9.09
CA ARG A 194 16.24 2.63 -9.26
C ARG A 194 16.92 2.93 -7.93
N ARG A 195 16.21 3.44 -6.93
CA ARG A 195 16.77 3.67 -5.60
C ARG A 195 17.11 2.35 -4.90
N GLY A 196 16.22 1.36 -4.99
CA GLY A 196 16.45 0.02 -4.44
C GLY A 196 17.68 -0.65 -5.03
N MET A 197 17.81 -0.62 -6.37
CA MET A 197 18.94 -1.25 -7.09
C MET A 197 20.32 -0.67 -6.71
N LYS A 198 20.39 0.56 -6.19
CA LYS A 198 21.64 1.15 -5.68
C LYS A 198 22.08 0.58 -4.33
N ILE A 199 21.17 -0.04 -3.60
CA ILE A 199 21.42 -0.65 -2.28
C ILE A 199 21.67 -2.14 -2.48
N GLU A 200 20.71 -2.82 -3.10
CA GLU A 200 20.74 -4.26 -3.32
C GLU A 200 19.94 -4.59 -4.58
N ALA A 201 20.50 -5.42 -5.47
CA ALA A 201 19.88 -5.80 -6.74
C ALA A 201 18.79 -6.90 -6.56
N ASN A 202 17.86 -6.67 -5.62
CA ASN A 202 16.80 -7.61 -5.26
C ASN A 202 15.43 -6.93 -5.35
N CYS A 203 14.40 -7.70 -5.71
CA CYS A 203 13.02 -7.21 -5.78
C CYS A 203 12.55 -6.71 -4.40
N ALA A 204 12.01 -5.49 -4.33
CA ALA A 204 11.51 -4.90 -3.09
C ALA A 204 10.32 -5.67 -2.47
N PHE A 205 9.61 -6.47 -3.27
CA PHE A 205 8.47 -7.27 -2.82
C PHE A 205 8.91 -8.66 -2.32
N CYS A 206 9.51 -9.48 -3.20
CA CYS A 206 9.79 -10.89 -2.90
C CYS A 206 11.28 -11.23 -2.70
N ARG A 207 12.18 -10.24 -2.79
CA ARG A 207 13.64 -10.40 -2.67
C ARG A 207 14.32 -11.29 -3.72
N ALA A 208 13.61 -11.68 -4.78
CA ALA A 208 14.23 -12.35 -5.93
C ALA A 208 15.33 -11.47 -6.55
N ALA A 209 16.45 -12.09 -6.94
CA ALA A 209 17.56 -11.41 -7.60
C ALA A 209 17.09 -10.78 -8.92
N ILE A 210 17.56 -9.56 -9.17
CA ILE A 210 17.30 -8.80 -10.38
C ILE A 210 18.55 -8.86 -11.26
N PRO A 211 18.43 -9.31 -12.53
CA PRO A 211 19.53 -9.27 -13.48
C PRO A 211 20.11 -7.86 -13.64
N GLU A 212 21.44 -7.75 -13.77
CA GLU A 212 22.16 -6.47 -13.78
C GLU A 212 21.74 -5.56 -14.96
N ASP A 213 21.54 -6.15 -16.14
CA ASP A 213 21.04 -5.49 -17.34
C ASP A 213 19.63 -4.92 -17.14
N PHE A 214 18.77 -5.68 -16.48
CA PHE A 214 17.42 -5.23 -16.11
C PHE A 214 17.46 -4.12 -15.06
N ALA A 215 18.32 -4.26 -14.04
CA ALA A 215 18.51 -3.26 -13.00
C ALA A 215 18.99 -1.92 -13.56
N GLY A 216 19.95 -1.94 -14.50
CA GLY A 216 20.50 -0.76 -15.15
C GLY A 216 19.51 -0.04 -16.06
N SER A 217 18.75 -0.80 -16.87
CA SER A 217 17.77 -0.21 -17.81
C SER A 217 16.51 0.32 -17.11
N ALA A 218 16.06 -0.35 -16.04
CA ALA A 218 14.83 -0.05 -15.31
C ALA A 218 13.65 0.26 -16.27
N PRO A 219 13.25 -0.72 -17.10
CA PRO A 219 12.31 -0.49 -18.19
C PRO A 219 10.90 -0.24 -17.65
N VAL A 220 10.25 0.81 -18.15
CA VAL A 220 8.86 1.11 -17.81
C VAL A 220 7.94 0.14 -18.55
N ASN A 221 7.03 -0.48 -17.83
CA ASN A 221 5.90 -1.21 -18.41
C ASN A 221 4.92 -0.18 -19.01
N ALA A 222 5.13 0.16 -20.29
CA ALA A 222 4.36 1.16 -20.99
C ALA A 222 2.85 0.82 -21.09
N PRO A 223 2.44 -0.43 -21.41
CA PRO A 223 1.04 -0.83 -21.33
C PRO A 223 0.37 -0.54 -19.98
N LEU A 224 0.98 -1.01 -18.88
CA LEU A 224 0.46 -0.75 -17.54
C LEU A 224 0.37 0.75 -17.28
N TRP A 225 1.43 1.48 -17.64
CA TRP A 225 1.49 2.93 -17.39
C TRP A 225 0.38 3.70 -18.11
N GLN A 226 0.10 3.35 -19.37
CA GLN A 226 -0.98 3.98 -20.14
C GLN A 226 -2.35 3.73 -19.50
N VAL A 227 -2.62 2.50 -19.04
CA VAL A 227 -3.86 2.15 -18.35
C VAL A 227 -4.02 2.94 -17.05
N LEU A 228 -2.98 3.00 -16.21
CA LEU A 228 -3.04 3.72 -14.95
C LEU A 228 -3.26 5.22 -15.14
N ARG A 229 -2.64 5.82 -16.16
CA ARG A 229 -2.81 7.25 -16.47
C ARG A 229 -4.21 7.59 -16.96
N GLU A 230 -4.82 6.68 -17.72
CA GLU A 230 -6.17 6.86 -18.23
C GLU A 230 -7.22 6.73 -17.12
N LEU A 231 -7.07 5.72 -16.26
CA LEU A 231 -8.01 5.45 -15.17
C LEU A 231 -7.84 6.41 -13.98
N PHE A 232 -6.63 6.89 -13.72
CA PHE A 232 -6.31 7.68 -12.51
C PHE A 232 -5.51 8.95 -12.80
N PRO A 233 -5.99 9.85 -13.68
CA PRO A 233 -5.24 11.03 -14.12
C PRO A 233 -4.79 11.96 -12.98
N SER A 234 -5.54 12.00 -11.87
CA SER A 234 -5.19 12.80 -10.68
C SER A 234 -4.13 12.17 -9.77
N LEU A 235 -3.82 10.88 -9.93
CA LEU A 235 -2.81 10.15 -9.15
C LEU A 235 -1.51 9.93 -9.92
N THR A 236 -1.54 10.19 -11.23
CA THR A 236 -0.44 9.91 -12.17
C THR A 236 0.07 11.17 -12.89
N SER A 237 -0.20 12.36 -12.34
CA SER A 237 0.20 13.66 -12.90
C SER A 237 1.69 13.96 -12.71
#